data_AF-A0A9P9E578-F1
#
_entry.id   AF-A0A9P9E578-F1
#
_cell.length_a   1.000
_cell.length_b   1.000
_cell.length_c   1.000
_cell.angle_alpha   90.00
_cell.angle_beta   90.00
_cell.angle_gamma   90.00
#
_symmetry.space_group_name_H-M   'P 1'
#
loop_
_entity.id
_entity.type
_entity.pdbx_description
1 polymer ?
#
loop_
_entity_poly.entity_id
_entity_poly.type
_entity_poly.pdbx_seq_one_letter_code
_entity_poly.pdbx_strand_id
1 'polypeptide(L)'
;MQLSITKVVSAFCFFSVALADLHASCTCHNGDSYNWRMTTKSCTIYNDAGYEWGGTTYDSASGRCTQNSSEENIAGDQWEDACKEIAKSGFDCADGVGTCYASPDDIKGWCK
;
A
#
# COMPACT_ATOMS: atom_id res chain seq x y z
N MET A 1 56.08 21.06 23.38
CA MET A 1 55.35 20.82 22.12
C MET A 1 54.46 19.61 22.33
N GLN A 2 53.19 19.81 22.68
CA GLN A 2 52.21 18.73 22.83
C GLN A 2 51.21 18.86 21.69
N LEU A 3 51.22 17.90 20.78
CA LEU A 3 50.30 17.80 19.65
C LEU A 3 49.04 17.10 20.14
N SER A 4 47.99 17.88 20.40
CA SER A 4 46.66 17.37 20.65
C SER A 4 46.07 16.83 19.35
N ILE A 5 45.95 15.50 19.24
CA ILE A 5 45.35 14.82 18.10
C ILE A 5 43.83 14.86 18.26
N THR A 6 43.18 15.83 17.61
CA THR A 6 41.72 15.90 17.52
C THR A 6 41.21 14.78 16.60
N LYS A 7 40.59 13.76 17.19
CA LYS A 7 39.90 12.70 16.43
C LYS A 7 38.58 13.27 15.89
N VAL A 8 38.58 13.66 14.62
CA VAL A 8 37.34 13.97 13.89
C VAL A 8 36.68 12.64 13.53
N VAL A 9 35.74 12.20 14.36
CA VAL A 9 34.86 11.08 14.04
C VAL A 9 33.77 11.62 13.12
N SER A 10 34.01 11.51 11.81
CA SER A 10 32.99 11.80 10.80
C SER A 10 32.01 10.63 10.78
N ALA A 11 30.88 10.80 11.48
CA ALA A 11 29.77 9.86 11.42
C ALA A 11 29.06 10.06 10.07
N PHE A 12 29.39 9.22 9.09
CA PHE A 12 28.54 9.02 7.92
C PHE A 12 27.25 8.35 8.41
N CYS A 13 26.21 9.14 8.62
CA CYS A 13 24.84 8.62 8.75
C CYS A 13 24.46 7.99 7.41
N PHE A 14 24.61 6.67 7.31
CA PHE A 14 24.02 5.89 6.25
C PHE A 14 22.50 5.99 6.38
N PHE A 15 21.88 6.89 5.61
CA PHE A 15 20.45 6.89 5.41
C PHE A 15 20.07 5.55 4.77
N SER A 16 19.48 4.68 5.57
CA SER A 16 18.82 3.47 5.07
C SER A 16 17.58 3.93 4.33
N VAL A 17 17.71 4.22 3.03
CA VAL A 17 16.56 4.33 2.14
C VAL A 17 16.00 2.92 1.99
N ALA A 18 15.07 2.55 2.86
CA ALA A 18 14.18 1.43 2.56
C ALA A 18 13.47 1.81 1.26
N LEU A 19 13.86 1.19 0.15
CA LEU A 19 13.15 1.34 -1.10
C LEU A 19 11.76 0.76 -0.85
N ALA A 20 10.74 1.62 -0.87
CA ALA A 20 9.36 1.16 -0.89
C ALA A 20 9.19 0.22 -2.08
N ASP A 21 8.49 -0.89 -1.89
CA ASP A 21 8.13 -1.79 -2.98
C ASP A 21 7.06 -1.11 -3.83
N LEU A 22 7.48 -0.36 -4.85
CA LEU A 22 6.64 0.53 -5.65
C LEU A 22 6.11 -0.17 -6.91
N HIS A 23 4.81 -0.01 -7.14
CA HIS A 23 4.05 -0.67 -8.20
C HIS A 23 3.16 0.30 -8.96
N ALA A 24 2.81 -0.05 -10.20
CA ALA A 24 1.91 0.77 -11.01
C ALA A 24 0.44 0.43 -10.75
N SER A 25 0.15 -0.78 -10.27
CA SER A 25 -1.22 -1.21 -10.01
C SER A 25 -1.35 -2.30 -8.96
N CYS A 26 -2.40 -2.27 -8.16
CA CYS A 26 -2.66 -3.26 -7.12
C CYS A 26 -4.13 -3.70 -7.04
N THR A 27 -4.34 -4.90 -6.47
CA THR A 27 -5.65 -5.48 -6.14
C THR A 27 -5.64 -6.06 -4.72
N CYS A 28 -6.82 -6.22 -4.13
CA CYS A 28 -7.00 -6.95 -2.87
C CYS A 28 -7.52 -8.37 -3.15
N HIS A 29 -6.96 -9.34 -2.44
CA HIS A 29 -7.34 -10.74 -2.50
C HIS A 29 -7.78 -11.24 -1.12
N ASN A 30 -8.74 -12.16 -1.10
CA ASN A 30 -9.11 -12.94 0.07
C ASN A 30 -8.79 -14.42 -0.24
N GLY A 31 -7.75 -14.95 0.41
CA GLY A 31 -7.03 -16.12 -0.06
C GLY A 31 -6.45 -15.88 -1.45
N ASP A 32 -6.66 -16.83 -2.36
CA ASP A 32 -6.23 -16.71 -3.77
C ASP A 32 -7.27 -15.97 -4.65
N SER A 33 -8.44 -15.61 -4.09
CA SER A 33 -9.53 -15.03 -4.85
C SER A 33 -9.48 -13.51 -4.86
N TYR A 34 -9.53 -12.94 -6.07
CA TYR A 34 -9.67 -11.49 -6.27
C TYR A 34 -10.97 -10.97 -5.62
N ASN A 35 -10.88 -9.85 -4.90
CA ASN A 35 -12.02 -9.18 -4.29
C ASN A 35 -12.12 -7.72 -4.77
N TRP A 36 -12.97 -7.48 -5.76
CA TRP A 36 -13.17 -6.15 -6.35
C TRP A 36 -13.77 -5.15 -5.37
N ARG A 37 -14.67 -5.60 -4.49
CA ARG A 37 -15.36 -4.73 -3.52
C ARG A 37 -14.38 -4.18 -2.50
N MET A 38 -13.42 -5.00 -2.09
CA MET A 38 -12.30 -4.55 -1.27
C MET A 38 -11.39 -3.63 -2.07
N THR A 39 -10.98 -4.05 -3.27
CA THR A 39 -10.05 -3.28 -4.12
C THR A 39 -10.53 -1.84 -4.35
N THR A 40 -11.79 -1.64 -4.73
CA THR A 40 -12.35 -0.31 -4.97
C THR A 40 -12.35 0.55 -3.69
N LYS A 41 -12.65 -0.02 -2.53
CA LYS A 41 -12.62 0.73 -1.26
C LYS A 41 -11.18 1.01 -0.81
N SER A 42 -10.26 0.07 -1.00
CA SER A 42 -8.83 0.24 -0.69
C SER A 42 -8.18 1.34 -1.53
N CYS A 43 -8.59 1.53 -2.79
CA CYS A 43 -8.21 2.72 -3.59
C CYS A 43 -8.48 4.02 -2.82
N THR A 44 -9.66 4.11 -2.21
CA THR A 44 -10.10 5.32 -1.48
C THR A 44 -9.28 5.50 -0.20
N ILE A 45 -9.20 4.46 0.62
CA ILE A 45 -8.43 4.52 1.88
C ILE A 45 -6.95 4.81 1.64
N TYR A 46 -6.36 4.21 0.61
CA TYR A 46 -4.97 4.46 0.26
C TYR A 46 -4.73 5.93 -0.12
N ASN A 47 -5.65 6.54 -0.88
CA ASN A 47 -5.57 7.96 -1.23
C ASN A 47 -5.74 8.86 -0.01
N ASP A 48 -6.68 8.54 0.87
CA ASP A 48 -6.96 9.32 2.08
C ASP A 48 -5.76 9.30 3.05
N ALA A 49 -4.91 8.27 3.00
CA ALA A 49 -3.68 8.19 3.78
C ALA A 49 -2.60 9.18 3.30
N GLY A 50 -2.68 9.72 2.08
CA GLY A 50 -1.83 10.81 1.59
C GLY A 50 -0.34 10.46 1.54
N TYR A 51 0.00 9.23 1.14
CA TYR A 51 1.40 8.78 1.09
C TYR A 51 2.24 9.57 0.08
N GLU A 52 3.54 9.72 0.38
CA GLU A 52 4.47 10.51 -0.45
C GLU A 52 4.73 9.90 -1.84
N TRP A 53 4.49 8.60 -2.01
CA TRP A 53 4.65 7.89 -3.29
C TRP A 53 3.54 8.21 -4.30
N GLY A 54 2.41 8.76 -3.86
CA GLY A 54 1.28 9.11 -4.71
C GLY A 54 -0.02 8.40 -4.35
N GLY A 55 -0.99 8.49 -5.25
CA GLY A 55 -2.32 7.92 -5.09
C GLY A 55 -2.72 6.98 -6.23
N THR A 56 -3.96 6.54 -6.15
CA THR A 56 -4.56 5.52 -6.99
C THR A 56 -5.90 5.95 -7.55
N THR A 57 -6.23 5.45 -8.74
CA THR A 57 -7.56 5.53 -9.33
C THR A 57 -8.02 4.11 -9.64
N TYR A 58 -9.29 3.81 -9.34
CA TYR A 58 -9.86 2.50 -9.70
C TYR A 58 -10.15 2.47 -11.20
N ASP A 59 -9.42 1.65 -11.94
CA ASP A 59 -9.68 1.36 -13.33
C ASP A 59 -10.68 0.19 -13.45
N SER A 60 -11.91 0.51 -13.84
CA SER A 60 -12.96 -0.49 -14.04
C SER A 60 -12.66 -1.50 -15.16
N ALA A 61 -11.82 -1.15 -16.13
CA ALA A 61 -11.51 -2.03 -17.26
C ALA A 61 -10.59 -3.18 -16.83
N SER A 62 -9.56 -2.90 -16.02
CA SER A 62 -8.68 -3.92 -15.46
C SER A 62 -9.17 -4.49 -14.12
N GLY A 63 -10.07 -3.77 -13.43
CA GLY A 63 -10.46 -4.08 -12.05
C GLY A 63 -9.34 -3.82 -11.04
N ARG A 64 -8.40 -2.92 -11.34
CA ARG A 64 -7.24 -2.64 -10.49
C ARG A 64 -7.28 -1.21 -9.99
N CYS A 65 -6.65 -0.97 -8.86
CA CYS A 65 -6.25 0.37 -8.46
C CYS A 65 -4.92 0.67 -9.15
N THR A 66 -4.90 1.67 -10.03
CA THR A 66 -3.71 2.07 -10.81
C THR A 66 -3.20 3.41 -10.31
N GLN A 67 -1.91 3.67 -10.44
CA GLN A 67 -1.33 5.00 -10.21
C GLN A 67 -2.11 6.10 -10.97
N ASN A 68 -2.25 7.28 -10.36
CA ASN A 68 -2.94 8.41 -11.00
C ASN A 68 -2.15 9.00 -12.19
N SER A 69 -0.83 8.89 -12.13
CA SER A 69 0.10 9.41 -13.14
C SER A 69 1.36 8.52 -13.20
N SER A 70 2.22 8.71 -14.20
CA SER A 70 3.47 7.95 -14.34
C SER A 70 4.56 8.29 -13.32
N GLU A 71 4.37 9.37 -12.56
CA GLU A 71 5.30 9.85 -11.53
C GLU A 71 4.91 9.34 -10.14
N GLU A 72 3.66 8.91 -9.99
CA GLU A 72 3.11 8.32 -8.77
C GLU A 72 3.23 6.79 -8.79
N ASN A 73 3.31 6.19 -7.62
CA ASN A 73 3.41 4.75 -7.44
C ASN A 73 2.58 4.30 -6.23
N ILE A 74 2.34 2.99 -6.18
CA ILE A 74 1.64 2.32 -5.09
C ILE A 74 2.65 1.51 -4.31
N ALA A 75 2.84 1.81 -3.03
CA ALA A 75 3.70 1.03 -2.17
C ALA A 75 2.97 -0.23 -1.68
N GLY A 76 3.55 -1.40 -1.96
CA GLY A 76 2.90 -2.71 -1.80
C GLY A 76 2.48 -3.02 -0.37
N ASP A 77 3.34 -2.70 0.62
CA ASP A 77 3.05 -2.93 2.04
C ASP A 77 1.86 -2.08 2.50
N GLN A 78 1.87 -0.78 2.17
CA GLN A 78 0.78 0.15 2.50
C GLN A 78 -0.52 -0.22 1.77
N TRP A 79 -0.42 -0.77 0.56
CA TRP A 79 -1.56 -1.29 -0.16
C TRP A 79 -2.16 -2.52 0.53
N GLU A 80 -1.33 -3.47 0.96
CA GLU A 80 -1.80 -4.63 1.71
C GLU A 80 -2.45 -4.21 3.03
N ASP A 81 -1.89 -3.23 3.73
CA ASP A 81 -2.49 -2.66 4.94
C ASP A 81 -3.87 -2.03 4.66
N ALA A 82 -4.02 -1.30 3.54
CA ALA A 82 -5.31 -0.78 3.13
C ALA A 82 -6.32 -1.90 2.82
N CYS A 83 -5.89 -3.01 2.20
CA CYS A 83 -6.75 -4.18 2.00
C CYS A 83 -7.19 -4.80 3.34
N LYS A 84 -6.24 -4.97 4.28
CA LYS A 84 -6.52 -5.53 5.61
C LYS A 84 -7.42 -4.64 6.44
N GLU A 85 -7.30 -3.32 6.30
CA GLU A 85 -8.18 -2.38 6.97
C GLU A 85 -9.62 -2.49 6.46
N ILE A 86 -9.82 -2.65 5.15
CA ILE A 86 -11.16 -2.90 4.59
C ILE A 86 -11.74 -4.24 5.07
N ALA A 87 -10.91 -5.28 5.24
CA ALA A 87 -11.41 -6.54 5.80
C ALA A 87 -11.93 -6.42 7.24
N LYS A 88 -11.33 -5.52 8.03
CA LYS A 88 -11.76 -5.22 9.42
C LYS A 88 -12.95 -4.27 9.49
N SER A 89 -12.90 -3.17 8.73
CA SER A 89 -13.91 -2.11 8.75
C SER A 89 -15.17 -2.48 7.97
N GLY A 90 -15.04 -3.39 7.01
CA GLY A 90 -16.13 -4.01 6.27
C GLY A 90 -16.20 -3.57 4.82
N PHE A 91 -16.69 -4.48 3.98
CA PHE A 91 -16.94 -4.28 2.55
C PHE A 91 -18.32 -4.82 2.17
N ASP A 92 -18.82 -4.44 0.99
CA ASP A 92 -20.15 -4.88 0.57
C ASP A 92 -20.17 -6.41 0.35
N CYS A 93 -21.23 -7.08 0.77
CA CYS A 93 -21.34 -8.52 0.57
C CYS A 93 -21.55 -8.90 -0.91
N ALA A 94 -21.22 -10.13 -1.25
CA ALA A 94 -21.27 -10.63 -2.63
C ALA A 94 -22.70 -10.69 -3.20
N ASP A 95 -23.68 -10.95 -2.34
CA ASP A 95 -25.11 -10.96 -2.61
C ASP A 95 -25.73 -9.55 -2.68
N GLY A 96 -24.95 -8.50 -2.38
CA GLY A 96 -25.39 -7.12 -2.36
C GLY A 96 -26.16 -6.73 -1.09
N VAL A 97 -26.20 -7.59 -0.07
CA VAL A 97 -26.98 -7.34 1.16
C VAL A 97 -26.06 -7.26 2.37
N GLY A 98 -25.90 -6.04 2.90
CA GLY A 98 -25.18 -5.80 4.15
C GLY A 98 -23.66 -5.72 4.00
N THR A 99 -22.99 -5.77 5.16
CA THR A 99 -21.53 -5.61 5.29
C THR A 99 -20.89 -6.94 5.64
N CYS A 100 -19.88 -7.30 4.86
CA CYS A 100 -19.05 -8.47 5.03
C CYS A 100 -17.69 -8.08 5.61
N TYR A 101 -17.10 -9.02 6.33
CA TYR A 101 -15.80 -8.89 6.97
C TYR A 101 -14.95 -10.11 6.60
N ALA A 102 -13.64 -9.98 6.70
CA ALA A 102 -12.71 -11.08 6.47
C ALA A 102 -11.59 -11.06 7.51
N SER A 103 -10.96 -12.22 7.72
CA SER A 103 -9.76 -12.27 8.56
C SER A 103 -8.63 -11.53 7.84
N PRO A 104 -7.95 -10.55 8.47
CA PRO A 104 -6.81 -9.86 7.87
C PRO A 104 -5.67 -10.78 7.47
N ASP A 105 -5.54 -11.93 8.14
CA ASP A 105 -4.50 -12.93 7.85
C ASP A 105 -4.73 -13.65 6.51
N ASP A 106 -5.98 -13.66 6.03
CA ASP A 106 -6.35 -14.21 4.73
C ASP A 106 -6.27 -13.16 3.61
N ILE A 107 -5.96 -11.90 3.94
CA ILE A 107 -5.93 -10.80 2.98
C ILE A 107 -4.52 -10.54 2.48
N LYS A 108 -4.41 -10.42 1.16
CA LYS A 108 -3.16 -10.06 0.49
C LYS A 108 -3.34 -8.93 -0.49
N GLY A 109 -2.37 -8.03 -0.51
CA GLY A 109 -2.18 -7.10 -1.61
C GLY A 109 -1.52 -7.82 -2.79
N TRP A 110 -2.02 -7.64 -4.01
CA TRP A 110 -1.35 -8.13 -5.21
C TRP A 110 -1.06 -7.00 -6.19
N CYS A 111 0.21 -6.60 -6.22
CA CYS A 111 0.70 -5.51 -7.03
C CYS A 111 1.53 -5.96 -8.24
N LYS A 112 1.64 -5.06 -9.24
CA LYS A 112 2.36 -5.22 -10.51
C LYS A 112 2.92 -3.89 -10.99
#